data_AF-A0A9D6LWW7-F1
#
_entry.id   AF-A0A9D6LWW7-F1
#
_cell.length_a   1.000
_cell.length_b   1.000
_cell.length_c   1.000
_cell.angle_alpha   90.00
_cell.angle_beta   90.00
_cell.angle_gamma   90.00
#
_symmetry.space_group_name_H-M   'P 1'
#
loop_
_entity.id
_entity.type
_entity.pdbx_description
1 polymer ?
#
loop_
_entity_poly.entity_id
_entity_poly.type
_entity_poly.pdbx_seq_one_letter_code
_entity_poly.pdbx_strand_id
1 'polypeptide(L)'
;MDRVVARDHAEILDVGCGAGNMIHHLARYGRVRGIEVDARPVAQAIARGYDVRQGDATRGIDFPDASFDLVTALDVIEHVDDDAAILREAHRVLRANGTLAITTPAFQALWSHNDVLNGHKRRYAARDLRARVERAGFRVHRLSYG
;
A
#
# COMPACT_ATOMS: atom_id res chain seq x y z
N MET A 1 8.02 6.91 9.26
CA MET A 1 6.61 7.30 9.45
C MET A 1 6.43 8.28 10.61
N ASP A 2 7.33 8.25 11.60
CA ASP A 2 7.33 9.08 12.82
C ASP A 2 7.19 10.60 12.65
N ARG A 3 7.52 11.15 11.46
CA ARG A 3 7.41 12.57 11.15
C ARG A 3 6.15 12.96 10.38
N VAL A 4 5.31 12.00 10.02
CA VAL A 4 4.18 12.18 9.09
C VAL A 4 2.86 11.66 9.67
N VAL A 5 2.90 10.61 10.50
CA VAL A 5 1.71 10.05 11.16
C VAL A 5 1.77 10.42 12.65
N ALA A 6 0.73 11.09 13.15
CA ALA A 6 0.57 11.36 14.58
C ALA A 6 0.58 10.02 15.34
N ARG A 7 1.43 9.92 16.36
CA ARG A 7 1.59 8.67 17.12
C ARG A 7 0.45 8.51 18.13
N ASP A 8 0.05 7.26 18.27
CA ASP A 8 -1.01 6.70 19.11
C ASP A 8 -2.43 6.94 18.58
N HIS A 9 -3.12 5.82 18.28
CA HIS A 9 -4.50 5.71 17.77
C HIS A 9 -4.77 5.93 16.27
N ALA A 10 -3.77 5.86 15.38
CA ALA A 10 -4.04 5.90 13.94
C ALA A 10 -4.85 4.68 13.48
N GLU A 11 -5.79 4.89 12.56
CA GLU A 11 -6.41 3.83 11.77
C GLU A 11 -5.58 3.61 10.50
N ILE A 12 -5.05 2.39 10.34
CA ILE A 12 -4.07 2.05 9.29
C ILE A 12 -4.65 0.97 8.39
N LEU A 13 -4.54 1.17 7.07
CA LEU A 13 -4.82 0.16 6.06
C LEU A 13 -3.53 -0.27 5.37
N ASP A 14 -3.22 -1.56 5.40
CA ASP A 14 -2.14 -2.16 4.62
C ASP A 14 -2.71 -2.88 3.40
N VAL A 15 -2.56 -2.27 2.23
CA VAL A 15 -3.02 -2.82 0.94
C VAL A 15 -1.95 -3.77 0.43
N GLY A 16 -2.34 -4.97 0.01
CA GLY A 16 -1.39 -6.03 -0.37
C GLY A 16 -0.59 -6.54 0.83
N CYS A 17 -1.24 -6.72 1.97
CA CYS A 17 -0.56 -7.00 3.24
C CYS A 17 0.12 -8.39 3.29
N GLY A 18 -0.13 -9.25 2.30
CA GLY A 18 0.35 -10.62 2.27
C GLY A 18 -0.01 -11.37 3.56
N ALA A 19 0.93 -12.15 4.08
CA ALA A 19 0.77 -12.88 5.35
C ALA A 19 0.87 -11.98 6.60
N GLY A 20 0.75 -10.66 6.45
CA GLY A 20 0.83 -9.68 7.53
C GLY A 20 2.25 -9.35 7.99
N ASN A 21 3.26 -9.51 7.11
CA ASN A 21 4.67 -9.32 7.49
C ASN A 21 4.98 -7.90 7.95
N MET A 22 4.25 -6.89 7.47
CA MET A 22 4.42 -5.50 7.88
C MET A 22 3.49 -5.05 9.00
N ILE A 23 2.42 -5.81 9.28
CA ILE A 23 1.37 -5.43 10.24
C ILE A 23 1.95 -5.16 11.64
N HIS A 24 2.85 -6.01 12.12
CA HIS A 24 3.47 -5.82 13.45
C HIS A 24 4.34 -4.56 13.53
N HIS A 25 5.01 -4.16 12.43
CA HIS A 25 5.76 -2.91 12.36
C HIS A 25 4.85 -1.70 12.26
N LEU A 26 3.69 -1.82 11.61
CA LEU A 26 2.69 -0.76 11.50
C LEU A 26 1.90 -0.58 12.81
N ALA A 27 1.69 -1.66 13.56
CA ALA A 27 0.95 -1.66 14.82
C ALA A 27 1.55 -0.75 15.90
N ARG A 28 2.84 -0.40 15.80
CA ARG A 28 3.48 0.61 16.68
C ARG A 28 2.95 2.04 16.47
N TYR A 29 2.14 2.26 15.43
CA TYR A 29 1.55 3.55 15.10
C TYR A 29 0.03 3.60 15.32
N GLY A 30 -0.64 2.45 15.42
CA GLY A 30 -2.10 2.39 15.52
C GLY A 30 -2.69 1.03 15.18
N ARG A 31 -4.01 1.00 14.97
CA ARG A 31 -4.77 -0.20 14.63
C ARG A 31 -4.63 -0.49 13.13
N VAL A 32 -4.22 -1.70 12.78
CA VAL A 32 -3.94 -2.10 11.40
C VAL A 32 -5.01 -3.04 10.90
N ARG A 33 -5.54 -2.75 9.71
CA ARG A 33 -6.38 -3.62 8.89
C ARG A 33 -5.65 -3.94 7.59
N GLY A 34 -5.73 -5.18 7.12
CA GLY A 34 -5.09 -5.60 5.87
C GLY A 34 -6.10 -5.97 4.78
N ILE A 35 -5.74 -5.71 3.52
CA ILE A 35 -6.42 -6.24 2.33
C ILE A 35 -5.38 -7.03 1.53
N GLU A 36 -5.73 -8.25 1.13
CA GLU A 36 -4.87 -9.10 0.31
C GLU A 36 -5.73 -9.88 -0.70
N VAL A 37 -5.27 -10.00 -1.95
CA VAL A 37 -6.04 -10.66 -3.02
C VAL A 37 -5.97 -12.18 -2.92
N ASP A 38 -4.82 -12.70 -2.50
CA ASP A 38 -4.57 -14.14 -2.43
C ASP A 38 -5.10 -14.75 -1.13
N ALA A 39 -5.98 -15.75 -1.24
CA ALA A 39 -6.59 -16.42 -0.09
C ALA A 39 -5.58 -17.09 0.86
N ARG A 40 -4.45 -17.59 0.32
CA ARG A 40 -3.42 -18.30 1.11
C ARG A 40 -2.73 -17.38 2.14
N PRO A 41 -2.11 -16.26 1.76
CA PRO A 41 -1.55 -15.32 2.72
C PRO A 41 -2.60 -14.72 3.67
N VAL A 42 -3.84 -14.48 3.21
CA VAL A 42 -4.95 -14.05 4.08
C VAL A 42 -5.16 -15.06 5.23
N ALA A 43 -5.28 -16.35 4.90
CA ALA A 43 -5.45 -17.39 5.92
C ALA A 43 -4.28 -17.45 6.90
N GLN A 44 -3.05 -17.25 6.43
CA GLN A 44 -1.86 -17.18 7.29
C GLN A 44 -1.88 -15.95 8.21
N ALA A 45 -2.28 -14.78 7.69
CA ALA A 45 -2.37 -13.56 8.47
C ALA A 45 -3.45 -13.66 9.57
N ILE A 46 -4.61 -14.22 9.24
CA ILE A 46 -5.69 -14.49 10.22
C ILE A 46 -5.21 -15.48 11.29
N ALA A 47 -4.50 -16.56 10.90
CA ALA A 47 -3.93 -17.52 11.85
C ALA A 47 -2.88 -16.89 12.79
N ARG A 48 -2.25 -15.78 12.38
CA ARG A 48 -1.34 -14.97 13.22
C ARG A 48 -2.08 -13.95 14.11
N GLY A 49 -3.41 -13.88 14.02
CA GLY A 49 -4.24 -12.98 14.81
C GLY A 49 -4.40 -11.57 14.22
N TYR A 50 -4.12 -11.38 12.93
CA TYR A 50 -4.28 -10.09 12.27
C TYR A 50 -5.70 -9.89 11.69
N ASP A 51 -6.19 -8.65 11.71
CA ASP A 51 -7.43 -8.24 11.04
C ASP A 51 -7.15 -8.04 9.54
N VAL A 52 -7.33 -9.10 8.75
CA VAL A 52 -7.09 -9.11 7.32
C VAL A 52 -8.33 -9.62 6.59
N ARG A 53 -8.67 -8.96 5.48
CA ARG A 53 -9.76 -9.35 4.59
C ARG A 53 -9.20 -9.73 3.22
N GLN A 54 -9.79 -10.75 2.61
CA GLN A 54 -9.50 -11.04 1.22
C GLN A 54 -10.20 -10.01 0.32
N GLY A 55 -9.48 -9.40 -0.61
CA GLY A 55 -10.04 -8.44 -1.55
C GLY A 55 -9.04 -7.97 -2.61
N ASP A 56 -9.54 -7.66 -3.80
CA ASP A 56 -8.76 -7.06 -4.88
C ASP A 56 -8.94 -5.54 -4.86
N ALA A 57 -7.91 -4.83 -4.37
CA ALA A 57 -7.94 -3.37 -4.28
C ALA A 57 -8.07 -2.66 -5.64
N THR A 58 -7.80 -3.33 -6.76
CA THR A 58 -8.06 -2.77 -8.10
C THR A 58 -9.55 -2.75 -8.47
N ARG A 59 -10.37 -3.52 -7.74
CA ARG A 59 -11.83 -3.60 -7.91
C ARG A 59 -12.61 -2.80 -6.87
N GLY A 60 -11.91 -2.15 -5.96
CA GLY A 60 -12.49 -1.42 -4.84
C GLY A 60 -12.20 -2.09 -3.50
N ILE A 61 -12.26 -1.30 -2.44
CA ILE A 61 -12.04 -1.73 -1.07
C ILE A 61 -13.30 -1.49 -0.25
N ASP A 62 -13.77 -2.52 0.46
CA ASP A 62 -14.96 -2.46 1.32
C ASP A 62 -14.67 -1.74 2.65
N PHE A 63 -14.31 -0.46 2.54
CA PHE A 63 -14.19 0.48 3.64
C PHE A 63 -14.86 1.81 3.28
N PRO A 64 -15.46 2.50 4.25
CA PRO A 64 -16.01 3.84 4.04
C PRO A 64 -14.93 4.85 3.62
N ASP A 65 -15.38 5.89 2.93
CA ASP A 65 -14.56 7.07 2.64
C ASP A 65 -14.01 7.66 3.95
N ALA A 66 -12.81 8.27 3.89
CA ALA A 66 -12.20 8.96 5.03
C ALA A 66 -12.15 8.15 6.34
N SER A 67 -11.78 6.87 6.26
CA SER A 67 -11.74 5.93 7.39
C SER A 67 -10.34 5.62 7.93
N PHE A 68 -9.28 6.06 7.24
CA PHE A 68 -7.88 5.79 7.60
C PHE A 68 -7.02 7.06 7.69
N ASP A 69 -6.07 7.05 8.62
CA ASP A 69 -5.04 8.08 8.77
C ASP A 69 -3.78 7.72 7.97
N LEU A 70 -3.54 6.42 7.76
CA LEU A 70 -2.43 5.90 6.96
C LEU A 70 -2.91 4.77 6.06
N VAL A 71 -2.57 4.84 4.78
CA VAL A 71 -2.66 3.74 3.83
C VAL A 71 -1.24 3.39 3.41
N THR A 72 -0.90 2.11 3.42
CA THR A 72 0.36 1.58 2.91
C THR A 72 0.13 0.69 1.70
N ALA A 73 1.04 0.77 0.73
CA ALA A 73 1.14 -0.14 -0.41
C ALA A 73 2.63 -0.46 -0.61
N LEU A 74 3.09 -1.49 0.10
CA LEU A 74 4.51 -1.81 0.24
C LEU A 74 4.88 -2.95 -0.71
N ASP A 75 5.45 -2.61 -1.85
CA ASP A 75 5.78 -3.51 -2.95
C ASP A 75 4.53 -4.20 -3.54
N VAL A 76 3.58 -3.37 -4.01
CA VAL A 76 2.24 -3.78 -4.41
C VAL A 76 1.88 -3.29 -5.81
N ILE A 77 2.04 -1.99 -6.05
CA ILE A 77 1.54 -1.34 -7.27
C ILE A 77 2.29 -1.80 -8.54
N GLU A 78 3.46 -2.40 -8.41
CA GLU A 78 4.21 -3.02 -9.50
C GLU A 78 3.61 -4.35 -9.99
N HIS A 79 2.77 -5.00 -9.18
CA HIS A 79 2.18 -6.30 -9.51
C HIS A 79 0.86 -6.18 -10.28
N VAL A 80 0.28 -4.98 -10.38
CA VAL A 80 -1.04 -4.75 -10.99
C VAL A 80 -0.95 -3.99 -12.31
N ASP A 81 -1.94 -4.21 -13.19
CA ASP A 81 -2.01 -3.46 -14.45
C ASP A 81 -2.52 -2.03 -14.22
N ASP A 82 -3.60 -1.90 -13.44
CA ASP A 82 -4.25 -0.64 -13.05
C ASP A 82 -3.79 -0.18 -11.66
N ASP A 83 -2.54 0.25 -11.57
CA ASP A 83 -1.99 0.90 -10.38
C ASP A 83 -2.80 2.14 -9.95
N ALA A 84 -3.44 2.82 -10.91
CA ALA A 84 -4.24 4.00 -10.66
C ALA A 84 -5.53 3.68 -9.89
N ALA A 85 -6.12 2.48 -10.04
CA ALA A 85 -7.25 2.05 -9.22
C ALA A 85 -6.89 1.96 -7.74
N ILE A 86 -5.74 1.37 -7.40
CA ILE A 86 -5.25 1.30 -6.02
C ILE A 86 -5.01 2.71 -5.47
N LEU A 87 -4.39 3.59 -6.25
CA LEU A 87 -4.13 4.97 -5.82
C LEU A 87 -5.43 5.75 -5.57
N ARG A 88 -6.45 5.59 -6.43
CA ARG A 88 -7.77 6.23 -6.24
C ARG A 88 -8.47 5.70 -4.98
N GLU A 89 -8.45 4.39 -4.76
CA GLU A 89 -9.05 3.80 -3.56
C GLU A 89 -8.32 4.24 -2.30
N ALA A 90 -6.98 4.26 -2.31
CA ALA A 90 -6.20 4.81 -1.22
C ALA A 90 -6.58 6.27 -0.92
N HIS A 91 -6.74 7.11 -1.96
CA HIS A 91 -7.16 8.49 -1.78
C HIS A 91 -8.56 8.60 -1.18
N ARG A 92 -9.52 7.78 -1.65
CA ARG A 92 -10.92 7.77 -1.17
C ARG A 92 -11.02 7.40 0.31
N VAL A 93 -10.30 6.37 0.74
CA VAL A 93 -10.41 5.87 2.12
C VAL A 93 -9.56 6.67 3.12
N LEU A 94 -8.65 7.53 2.65
CA LEU A 94 -7.86 8.41 3.51
C LEU A 94 -8.69 9.60 4.01
N ARG A 95 -8.49 9.97 5.27
CA ARG A 95 -9.00 11.22 5.85
C ARG A 95 -8.35 12.44 5.19
N ALA A 96 -8.93 13.62 5.39
CA ALA A 96 -8.49 14.89 4.80
C ALA A 96 -7.03 15.33 5.15
N ASN A 97 -6.31 14.60 6.00
CA ASN A 97 -4.88 14.78 6.26
C ASN A 97 -4.14 13.43 6.37
N GLY A 98 -4.76 12.37 5.84
CA GLY A 98 -4.22 11.03 5.84
C GLY A 98 -3.01 10.92 4.90
N THR A 99 -2.16 9.94 5.16
CA THR A 99 -0.93 9.72 4.41
C THR A 99 -0.99 8.43 3.61
N LEU A 100 -0.54 8.48 2.36
CA LEU A 100 -0.21 7.29 1.58
C LEU A 100 1.31 7.07 1.61
N ALA A 101 1.74 5.86 1.96
CA ALA A 101 3.13 5.43 1.87
C ALA A 101 3.27 4.26 0.90
N ILE A 102 4.20 4.39 -0.05
CA ILE A 102 4.44 3.41 -1.12
C ILE A 102 5.91 3.03 -1.12
N THR A 103 6.20 1.74 -1.26
CA THR A 103 7.49 1.23 -1.75
C THR A 103 7.25 0.46 -3.03
N THR A 104 8.23 0.51 -3.93
CA THR A 104 8.20 -0.19 -5.21
C THR A 104 9.62 -0.20 -5.79
N PRO A 105 10.01 -1.22 -6.57
CA PRO A 105 11.33 -1.30 -7.16
C PRO A 105 11.63 -0.15 -8.11
N ALA A 106 12.84 0.40 -7.97
CA ALA A 106 13.30 1.54 -8.75
C ALA A 106 13.80 1.14 -10.14
N PHE A 107 13.52 2.02 -11.11
CA PHE A 107 14.03 2.05 -12.48
C PHE A 107 13.80 0.79 -13.32
N GLN A 108 13.10 0.95 -14.45
CA GLN A 108 12.91 -0.14 -15.42
C GLN A 108 14.23 -0.73 -15.95
N ALA A 109 15.29 0.07 -16.02
CA ALA A 109 16.62 -0.39 -16.46
C ALA A 109 17.26 -1.42 -15.50
N LEU A 110 16.80 -1.51 -14.25
CA LEU A 110 17.28 -2.48 -13.27
C LEU A 110 16.46 -3.77 -13.25
N TRP A 111 15.58 -3.96 -14.23
CA TRP A 111 14.79 -5.18 -14.38
C TRP A 111 15.68 -6.42 -14.49
N SER A 112 15.29 -7.47 -13.80
CA SER A 112 16.05 -8.71 -13.66
C SER A 112 15.14 -9.93 -13.62
N HIS A 113 15.74 -11.13 -13.57
CA HIS A 113 15.00 -12.38 -13.39
C HIS A 113 14.16 -12.39 -12.09
N ASN A 114 14.60 -11.69 -11.05
CA ASN A 114 13.84 -11.57 -9.81
C ASN A 114 12.47 -10.91 -10.03
N ASP A 115 12.37 -9.93 -10.92
CA ASP A 115 11.10 -9.27 -11.25
C ASP A 115 10.12 -10.24 -11.91
N VAL A 116 10.64 -11.09 -12.80
CA VAL A 116 9.84 -12.11 -13.48
C VAL A 116 9.32 -13.14 -12.47
N LEU A 117 10.16 -13.61 -11.56
CA LEU A 117 9.77 -14.58 -10.53
C LEU A 117 8.73 -14.02 -9.56
N ASN A 118 8.83 -12.73 -9.20
CA ASN A 118 7.85 -12.07 -8.34
C ASN A 118 6.59 -11.61 -9.09
N GLY A 119 6.51 -11.84 -10.42
CA GLY A 119 5.35 -11.42 -11.21
C GLY A 119 5.20 -9.90 -11.30
N HIS A 120 6.29 -9.14 -11.19
CA HIS A 120 6.26 -7.70 -11.42
C HIS A 120 5.82 -7.43 -12.86
N LYS A 121 5.18 -6.28 -13.05
CA LYS A 121 4.77 -5.77 -14.35
C LYS A 121 5.57 -4.55 -14.78
N ARG A 122 6.14 -3.82 -13.82
CA ARG A 122 6.86 -2.57 -14.04
C ARG A 122 7.77 -2.22 -12.86
N ARG A 123 8.73 -1.34 -13.11
CA ARG A 123 9.49 -0.61 -12.09
C ARG A 123 9.34 0.89 -12.31
N TYR A 124 9.54 1.68 -11.27
CA TYR A 124 9.26 3.11 -11.33
C TYR A 124 10.52 3.96 -11.23
N ALA A 125 10.67 4.95 -12.11
CA ALA A 125 11.51 6.10 -11.79
C ALA A 125 10.71 7.06 -10.89
N ALA A 126 11.40 7.80 -10.02
CA ALA A 126 10.79 8.72 -9.08
C ALA A 126 9.84 9.72 -9.76
N ARG A 127 10.25 10.29 -10.90
CA ARG A 127 9.41 11.23 -11.67
C ARG A 127 8.07 10.60 -12.12
N ASP A 128 8.09 9.34 -12.52
CA ASP A 128 6.92 8.65 -13.07
C ASP A 128 5.97 8.25 -11.94
N LEU A 129 6.53 7.77 -10.82
CA LEU A 129 5.75 7.50 -9.61
C LEU A 129 5.09 8.77 -9.06
N ARG A 130 5.85 9.87 -8.98
CA ARG A 130 5.32 11.18 -8.57
C ARG A 130 4.12 11.58 -9.43
N ALA A 131 4.29 11.56 -10.75
CA ALA A 131 3.23 11.98 -11.67
C ALA A 131 1.97 11.10 -11.54
N ARG A 132 2.11 9.79 -11.30
CA ARG A 132 0.98 8.88 -11.08
C ARG A 132 0.25 9.19 -9.76
N VAL A 133 1.00 9.36 -8.68
CA VAL A 133 0.47 9.69 -7.35
C VAL A 133 -0.23 11.05 -7.35
N GLU A 134 0.37 12.07 -7.99
CA GLU A 134 -0.23 13.41 -8.10
C GLU A 134 -1.52 13.41 -8.95
N ARG A 135 -1.57 12.62 -10.03
CA ARG A 135 -2.81 12.43 -10.81
C ARG A 135 -3.94 11.78 -10.01
N ALA A 136 -3.62 11.01 -8.98
CA ALA A 136 -4.61 10.41 -8.09
C ALA A 136 -5.08 11.35 -6.96
N GLY A 137 -4.65 12.61 -6.95
CA GLY A 137 -5.09 13.64 -5.99
C GLY A 137 -4.12 13.88 -4.83
N PHE A 138 -2.99 13.18 -4.78
CA PHE A 138 -2.03 13.34 -3.71
C PHE A 138 -1.04 14.50 -3.93
N ARG A 139 -0.53 15.04 -2.83
CA ARG A 139 0.68 15.87 -2.83
C ARG A 139 1.86 15.07 -2.28
N VAL A 140 2.91 14.93 -3.07
CA VAL A 140 4.09 14.16 -2.67
C VAL A 140 4.98 14.97 -1.72
N HIS A 141 4.96 14.59 -0.44
CA HIS A 141 5.76 15.20 0.63
C HIS A 141 7.22 14.74 0.67
N ARG A 142 7.48 13.46 0.36
CA ARG A 142 8.82 12.87 0.32
C ARG A 142 8.87 11.83 -0.78
N LEU A 143 9.99 11.78 -1.48
CA LEU A 143 10.29 10.78 -2.50
C LEU A 143 11.80 10.57 -2.54
N SER A 144 12.24 9.33 -2.41
CA SER A 144 13.67 8.99 -2.36
C SER A 144 13.89 7.58 -2.90
N TYR A 145 15.08 7.34 -3.44
CA TYR A 145 15.60 5.99 -3.63
C TYR A 145 16.16 5.48 -2.29
N GLY A 146 15.97 4.19 -2.02
CA GLY A 146 16.53 3.49 -0.86
C GLY A 146 17.88 2.89 -1.16
#